data_AF-A0A4P5TZ12-F1
#
_entry.id   AF-A0A4P5TZ12-F1
#
_cell.length_a   1.000
_cell.length_b   1.000
_cell.length_c   1.000
_cell.angle_alpha   90.00
_cell.angle_beta   90.00
_cell.angle_gamma   90.00
#
_symmetry.space_group_name_H-M   'P 1'
#
loop_
_entity.id
_entity.type
_entity.pdbx_description
1 polymer ?
#
loop_
_entity_poly.entity_id
_entity_poly.type
_entity_poly.pdbx_seq_one_letter_code
_entity_poly.pdbx_strand_id
1 'polypeptide(L)'
;MNRKLIYTLSILLFAFASCTNMQTEISKKWKLKSSVNPMRDSLCSQMQREIVMLKDSIENLTDTAQLSGLKEQLSQNEFALNLFYKNVKQLMTESYLDLKSTGEYFSNITGDEKGKWELSADKKFIYFLPAEKDKSDTLIIKEFKAGGNLTLAFDSSTYLVFQQKKTE
;
A
#
# COMPACT_ATOMS: atom_id res chain seq x y z
N MET A 1 51.43 31.62 13.24
CA MET A 1 50.41 31.22 12.24
C MET A 1 50.17 29.72 12.36
N ASN A 2 49.08 29.35 13.04
CA ASN A 2 48.83 27.97 13.48
C ASN A 2 48.21 27.11 12.36
N ARG A 3 49.04 26.27 11.72
CA ARG A 3 48.64 25.32 10.66
C ARG A 3 47.67 24.21 11.10
N LYS A 4 47.30 24.13 12.38
CA LYS A 4 46.40 23.10 12.92
C LYS A 4 44.91 23.44 12.84
N LEU A 5 44.53 24.67 12.47
CA LEU A 5 43.12 25.10 12.44
C LEU A 5 42.39 24.84 11.11
N ILE A 6 43.10 24.41 10.06
CA ILE A 6 42.50 24.22 8.72
C ILE A 6 41.98 22.79 8.52
N TYR A 7 42.49 21.81 9.27
CA TYR A 7 42.10 20.39 9.09
C TYR A 7 40.82 19.99 9.84
N THR A 8 40.35 20.78 10.80
CA THR A 8 39.10 20.50 11.52
C THR A 8 37.85 21.02 10.82
N LEU A 9 37.98 21.88 9.80
CA LEU A 9 36.82 22.42 9.07
C LEU A 9 36.35 21.53 7.92
N SER A 10 37.22 20.64 7.41
CA SER A 10 36.92 19.79 6.24
C SER A 10 36.16 18.50 6.59
N ILE A 11 36.10 18.11 7.87
CA ILE A 11 35.48 16.84 8.30
C ILE A 11 33.97 16.98 8.57
N LEU A 12 33.47 18.21 8.75
CA LEU A 12 32.04 18.46 8.98
C LEU A 12 31.19 18.48 7.69
N LEU A 13 31.81 18.53 6.50
CA LEU A 13 31.07 18.60 5.22
C LEU A 13 30.72 17.24 4.61
N PHE A 14 31.26 16.13 5.11
CA PHE A 14 30.94 14.79 4.59
C PHE A 14 29.76 14.08 5.28
N ALA A 15 29.22 14.64 6.36
CA ALA A 15 28.12 14.02 7.11
C ALA A 15 26.73 14.27 6.51
N PHE A 16 26.58 15.15 5.52
CA PHE A 16 25.28 15.51 4.92
C PHE A 16 24.95 14.80 3.60
N ALA A 17 25.88 14.02 3.02
CA ALA A 17 25.67 13.41 1.72
C ALA A 17 24.89 12.08 1.75
N SER A 18 24.79 11.40 2.90
CA SER A 18 24.14 10.08 3.00
C SER A 18 22.62 10.15 3.19
N CYS A 19 22.08 11.24 3.74
CA CYS A 19 20.62 11.39 3.94
C CYS A 19 19.87 11.79 2.66
N THR A 20 20.52 12.49 1.72
CA THR A 20 19.88 13.01 0.51
C THR A 20 19.64 11.96 -0.57
N ASN A 21 20.43 10.88 -0.60
CA ASN A 21 20.35 9.89 -1.66
C ASN A 21 19.03 9.11 -1.64
N MET A 22 18.65 8.54 -0.48
CA MET A 22 17.43 7.75 -0.40
C MET A 22 16.16 8.58 -0.59
N GLN A 23 16.12 9.81 -0.05
CA GLN A 23 14.98 10.71 -0.24
C GLN A 23 14.81 11.05 -1.72
N THR A 24 15.88 11.38 -2.42
CA THR A 24 15.86 11.69 -3.86
C THR A 24 15.44 10.48 -4.69
N GLU A 25 15.93 9.28 -4.33
CA GLU A 25 15.61 8.05 -5.06
C GLU A 25 14.17 7.57 -4.84
N ILE A 26 13.59 7.86 -3.67
CA ILE A 26 12.18 7.59 -3.33
C ILE A 26 11.24 8.65 -3.93
N SER A 27 11.71 9.89 -4.14
CA SER A 27 10.95 11.01 -4.70
C SER A 27 10.57 10.80 -6.17
N LYS A 28 9.58 9.92 -6.41
CA LYS A 28 9.13 9.48 -7.73
C LYS A 28 7.64 9.19 -7.71
N LYS A 29 7.10 8.96 -8.90
CA LYS A 29 5.77 8.39 -9.08
C LYS A 29 5.83 6.86 -9.07
N TRP A 30 5.10 6.27 -8.16
CA TRP A 30 5.05 4.83 -7.87
C TRP A 30 3.66 4.30 -8.20
N LYS A 31 3.56 3.29 -9.06
CA LYS A 31 2.31 2.58 -9.35
C LYS A 31 2.17 1.40 -8.41
N LEU A 32 0.99 1.20 -7.84
CA LEU A 32 0.70 0.03 -7.02
C LEU A 32 0.80 -1.24 -7.90
N LYS A 33 1.60 -2.21 -7.46
CA LYS A 33 1.87 -3.47 -8.18
C LYS A 33 1.26 -4.67 -7.48
N SER A 34 1.31 -4.72 -6.16
CA SER A 34 0.54 -5.68 -5.36
C SER A 34 0.19 -5.13 -3.99
N SER A 35 -0.83 -5.74 -3.37
CA SER A 35 -1.24 -5.46 -1.99
C SER A 35 -1.41 -6.80 -1.28
N VAL A 36 -0.70 -6.96 -0.16
CA VAL A 36 -0.78 -8.12 0.71
C VAL A 36 -1.51 -7.74 1.97
N ASN A 37 -2.63 -8.42 2.23
CA ASN A 37 -3.45 -8.23 3.42
C ASN A 37 -4.05 -9.60 3.79
N PRO A 38 -3.43 -10.34 4.71
CA PRO A 38 -3.87 -11.69 5.07
C PRO A 38 -5.29 -11.76 5.62
N MET A 39 -5.74 -10.73 6.34
CA MET A 39 -7.11 -10.66 6.86
C MET A 39 -8.12 -10.59 5.71
N ARG A 40 -7.86 -9.70 4.74
CA ARG A 40 -8.66 -9.61 3.52
C ARG A 40 -8.70 -10.94 2.77
N ASP A 41 -7.54 -11.56 2.55
CA ASP A 41 -7.42 -12.80 1.80
C ASP A 41 -8.14 -13.97 2.51
N SER A 42 -8.09 -14.00 3.86
CA SER A 42 -8.84 -14.94 4.68
C SER A 42 -10.35 -14.74 4.57
N LEU A 43 -10.84 -13.51 4.65
CA LEU A 43 -12.27 -13.19 4.50
C LEU A 43 -12.79 -13.63 3.12
N CYS A 44 -12.05 -13.35 2.04
CA CYS A 44 -12.43 -13.81 0.71
C CYS A 44 -12.50 -15.33 0.61
N SER A 45 -11.51 -16.02 1.20
CA SER A 45 -11.48 -17.49 1.21
C SER A 45 -12.64 -18.08 2.01
N GLN A 46 -13.06 -17.43 3.09
CA GLN A 46 -14.24 -17.81 3.87
C GLN A 46 -15.53 -17.65 3.05
N MET A 47 -15.73 -16.48 2.44
CA MET A 47 -16.90 -16.21 1.58
C MET A 47 -16.99 -17.20 0.40
N GLN A 48 -15.86 -17.55 -0.22
CA GLN A 48 -15.81 -18.56 -1.27
C GLN A 48 -16.27 -19.93 -0.78
N ARG A 49 -15.82 -20.35 0.42
CA ARG A 49 -16.26 -21.61 1.02
C ARG A 49 -17.76 -21.60 1.35
N GLU A 50 -18.27 -20.49 1.86
CA GLU A 50 -19.71 -20.33 2.12
C GLU A 50 -20.54 -20.45 0.85
N ILE A 51 -20.10 -19.82 -0.25
CA ILE A 51 -20.75 -19.95 -1.56
C ILE A 51 -20.78 -21.41 -2.02
N VAL A 52 -19.67 -22.15 -1.87
CA VAL A 52 -19.63 -23.58 -2.23
C VAL A 52 -20.60 -24.38 -1.37
N MET A 53 -20.60 -24.20 -0.05
CA MET A 53 -21.52 -24.91 0.84
C MET A 53 -23.00 -24.59 0.54
N LEU A 54 -23.31 -23.34 0.18
CA LEU A 54 -24.66 -22.94 -0.23
C LEU A 54 -25.08 -23.63 -1.54
N LYS A 55 -24.18 -23.71 -2.53
CA LYS A 55 -24.44 -24.43 -3.78
C LYS A 55 -24.74 -25.91 -3.52
N ASP A 56 -23.88 -26.57 -2.74
CA ASP A 56 -24.06 -27.98 -2.38
C ASP A 56 -25.38 -28.20 -1.62
N SER A 57 -25.75 -27.29 -0.72
CA SER A 57 -27.01 -27.37 0.03
C SER A 57 -28.23 -27.21 -0.89
N ILE A 58 -28.17 -26.27 -1.84
CA ILE A 58 -29.24 -26.03 -2.82
C ILE A 58 -29.45 -27.27 -3.72
N GLU A 59 -28.38 -27.94 -4.13
CA GLU A 59 -28.45 -29.13 -4.99
C GLU A 59 -29.10 -30.33 -4.28
N ASN A 60 -28.95 -30.41 -2.95
CA ASN A 60 -29.42 -31.53 -2.15
C ASN A 60 -30.76 -31.27 -1.41
N LEU A 61 -31.32 -30.06 -1.49
CA LEU A 61 -32.58 -29.70 -0.82
C LEU A 61 -33.80 -29.92 -1.71
N THR A 62 -34.82 -30.57 -1.15
CA THR A 62 -36.13 -30.78 -1.81
C THR A 62 -37.23 -29.82 -1.31
N ASP A 63 -37.03 -29.13 -0.18
CA ASP A 63 -37.97 -28.14 0.37
C ASP A 63 -37.87 -26.82 -0.42
N THR A 64 -38.93 -26.48 -1.16
CA THR A 64 -38.99 -25.35 -2.09
C THR A 64 -38.93 -23.97 -1.42
N ALA A 65 -39.40 -23.83 -0.18
CA ALA A 65 -39.37 -22.54 0.53
C ALA A 65 -37.96 -22.23 1.05
N GLN A 66 -37.31 -23.23 1.64
CA GLN A 66 -35.90 -23.13 2.08
C GLN A 66 -34.97 -22.92 0.88
N LEU A 67 -35.27 -23.56 -0.26
CA LEU A 67 -34.51 -23.42 -1.49
C LEU A 67 -34.49 -21.98 -2.02
N SER A 68 -35.61 -21.25 -1.94
CA SER A 68 -35.67 -19.86 -2.39
C SER A 68 -34.79 -18.94 -1.54
N GLY A 69 -34.83 -19.10 -0.21
CA GLY A 69 -33.99 -18.30 0.69
C GLY A 69 -32.49 -18.55 0.48
N LEU A 70 -32.10 -19.82 0.33
CA LEU A 70 -30.71 -20.20 0.05
C LEU A 70 -30.22 -19.65 -1.30
N LYS A 71 -31.06 -19.67 -2.34
CA LYS A 71 -30.73 -19.11 -3.66
C LYS A 71 -30.53 -17.60 -3.60
N GLU A 72 -31.36 -16.88 -2.84
CA GLU A 72 -31.19 -15.44 -2.63
C GLU A 72 -29.88 -15.15 -1.91
N GLN A 73 -29.58 -15.86 -0.81
CA GLN A 73 -28.33 -15.70 -0.07
C GLN A 73 -27.11 -16.03 -0.93
N LEU A 74 -27.17 -17.09 -1.74
CA LEU A 74 -26.12 -17.43 -2.70
C LEU A 74 -25.86 -16.28 -3.67
N SER A 75 -26.92 -15.73 -4.27
CA SER A 75 -26.82 -14.60 -5.21
C SER A 75 -26.19 -13.36 -4.56
N GLN A 76 -26.59 -13.02 -3.34
CA GLN A 76 -26.02 -11.90 -2.58
C GLN A 76 -24.52 -12.11 -2.29
N ASN A 77 -24.14 -13.32 -1.88
CA ASN A 77 -22.75 -13.67 -1.59
C ASN A 77 -21.87 -13.64 -2.85
N GLU A 78 -22.35 -14.22 -3.96
CA GLU A 78 -21.64 -14.18 -5.25
C GLU A 78 -21.49 -12.73 -5.75
N PHE A 79 -22.53 -11.91 -5.63
CA PHE A 79 -22.47 -10.49 -5.99
C PHE A 79 -21.43 -9.75 -5.14
N ALA A 80 -21.47 -9.92 -3.82
CA ALA A 80 -20.53 -9.27 -2.90
C ALA A 80 -19.07 -9.67 -3.19
N LEU A 81 -18.82 -10.96 -3.43
CA LEU A 81 -17.48 -11.46 -3.75
C LEU A 81 -16.98 -10.93 -5.10
N ASN A 82 -17.84 -10.89 -6.12
CA ASN A 82 -17.50 -10.34 -7.43
C ASN A 82 -17.22 -8.84 -7.36
N LEU A 83 -18.03 -8.08 -6.62
CA LEU A 83 -17.82 -6.66 -6.37
C LEU A 83 -16.49 -6.42 -5.66
N PHE A 84 -16.18 -7.24 -4.65
CA PHE A 84 -14.90 -7.19 -3.96
C PHE A 84 -13.72 -7.39 -4.93
N TYR A 85 -13.74 -8.43 -5.78
CA TYR A 85 -12.66 -8.67 -6.74
C TYR A 85 -12.51 -7.55 -7.75
N LYS A 86 -13.64 -6.98 -8.21
CA LYS A 86 -13.63 -5.81 -9.09
C LYS A 86 -12.95 -4.62 -8.42
N ASN A 87 -13.28 -4.33 -7.16
CA ASN A 87 -12.70 -3.20 -6.42
C ASN A 87 -11.20 -3.40 -6.17
N VAL A 88 -10.77 -4.62 -5.81
CA VAL A 88 -9.33 -4.93 -5.68
C VAL A 88 -8.62 -4.77 -7.01
N LYS A 89 -9.19 -5.27 -8.11
CA LYS A 89 -8.59 -5.10 -9.45
C LYS A 89 -8.49 -3.62 -9.82
N GLN A 90 -9.52 -2.83 -9.55
CA GLN A 90 -9.53 -1.39 -9.84
C GLN A 90 -8.42 -0.68 -9.05
N LEU A 91 -8.34 -0.91 -7.73
CA LEU A 91 -7.26 -0.43 -6.87
C LEU A 91 -5.89 -0.76 -7.47
N MET A 92 -5.69 -2.01 -7.87
CA MET A 92 -4.41 -2.45 -8.45
C MET A 92 -4.06 -1.78 -9.79
N THR A 93 -5.07 -1.35 -10.55
CA THR A 93 -4.86 -0.81 -11.90
C THR A 93 -4.62 0.70 -11.89
N GLU A 94 -5.34 1.39 -11.00
CA GLU A 94 -5.46 2.86 -10.97
C GLU A 94 -4.62 3.50 -9.86
N SER A 95 -4.25 2.75 -8.81
CA SER A 95 -3.60 3.35 -7.65
C SER A 95 -2.12 3.69 -7.85
N TYR A 96 -1.74 4.84 -7.29
CA TYR A 96 -0.38 5.36 -7.29
C TYR A 96 -0.06 6.17 -6.03
N LEU A 97 1.24 6.38 -5.84
CA LEU A 97 1.85 7.23 -4.83
C LEU A 97 2.88 8.11 -5.52
N ASP A 98 2.70 9.42 -5.50
CA ASP A 98 3.59 10.40 -6.12
C ASP A 98 4.29 11.20 -5.03
N LEU A 99 5.57 10.95 -4.83
CA LEU A 99 6.41 11.59 -3.82
C LEU A 99 7.28 12.65 -4.51
N LYS A 100 7.08 13.93 -4.18
CA LYS A 100 7.88 15.03 -4.72
C LYS A 100 9.12 15.26 -3.87
N SER A 101 10.21 15.66 -4.51
CA SER A 101 11.45 16.08 -3.83
C SER A 101 11.26 17.29 -2.92
N THR A 102 10.20 18.08 -3.14
CA THR A 102 9.77 19.21 -2.29
C THR A 102 9.17 18.77 -0.95
N GLY A 103 8.96 17.47 -0.74
CA GLY A 103 8.28 16.94 0.45
C GLY A 103 6.76 16.91 0.32
N GLU A 104 6.19 17.23 -0.85
CA GLU A 104 4.77 17.07 -1.12
C GLU A 104 4.47 15.65 -1.63
N TYR A 105 3.29 15.12 -1.32
CA TYR A 105 2.82 13.88 -1.92
C TYR A 105 1.38 13.98 -2.44
N PHE A 106 1.09 13.09 -3.39
CA PHE A 106 -0.26 12.78 -3.83
C PHE A 106 -0.44 11.26 -3.87
N SER A 107 -1.60 10.76 -3.45
CA SER A 107 -1.97 9.35 -3.58
C SER A 107 -3.44 9.20 -3.91
N ASN A 108 -3.81 8.11 -4.56
CA ASN A 108 -5.20 7.68 -4.74
C ASN A 108 -5.44 6.24 -4.23
N ILE A 109 -4.60 5.73 -3.33
CA ILE A 109 -4.71 4.35 -2.81
C ILE A 109 -5.96 4.20 -1.94
N THR A 110 -6.26 5.18 -1.09
CA THR A 110 -7.43 5.18 -0.19
C THR A 110 -8.42 6.29 -0.54
N GLY A 111 -8.44 6.68 -1.82
CA GLY A 111 -9.06 7.92 -2.30
C GLY A 111 -8.01 8.99 -2.60
N ASP A 112 -8.41 10.02 -3.35
CA ASP A 112 -7.53 11.12 -3.72
C ASP A 112 -7.11 11.91 -2.47
N GLU A 113 -5.82 11.87 -2.16
CA GLU A 113 -5.23 12.48 -1.00
C GLU A 113 -3.96 13.23 -1.41
N LYS A 114 -3.76 14.39 -0.79
CA LYS A 114 -2.54 15.19 -0.92
C LYS A 114 -2.05 15.60 0.46
N GLY A 115 -0.76 15.85 0.57
CA GLY A 115 -0.18 16.32 1.83
C GLY A 115 1.32 16.45 1.75
N LYS A 116 1.97 16.35 2.92
CA LYS A 116 3.42 16.34 3.04
C LYS A 116 3.92 14.96 3.42
N TRP A 117 5.13 14.63 3.00
CA TRP A 117 5.80 13.39 3.40
C TRP A 117 7.22 13.66 3.88
N GLU A 118 7.70 12.83 4.79
CA GLU A 118 9.05 12.88 5.33
C GLU A 118 9.65 11.49 5.41
N LEU A 119 10.98 11.39 5.27
CA LEU A 119 11.74 10.14 5.34
C LEU A 119 12.62 10.13 6.58
N SER A 120 12.44 9.14 7.46
CA SER A 120 13.43 8.76 8.46
C SER A 120 14.24 7.60 7.90
N ALA A 121 15.36 7.91 7.25
CA ALA A 121 16.19 6.91 6.56
C ALA A 121 16.84 5.92 7.54
N ASP A 122 17.20 6.39 8.73
CA ASP A 122 17.74 5.60 9.84
C ASP A 122 16.75 4.53 10.33
N LYS A 123 15.49 4.91 10.51
CA LYS A 123 14.42 4.00 10.94
C LYS A 123 13.70 3.31 9.80
N LYS A 124 14.01 3.69 8.56
CA LYS A 124 13.35 3.23 7.33
C LYS A 124 11.83 3.47 7.38
N PHE A 125 11.42 4.67 7.77
CA PHE A 125 10.00 5.07 7.81
C PHE A 125 9.70 6.20 6.85
N ILE A 126 8.50 6.15 6.26
CA ILE A 126 7.89 7.30 5.60
C ILE A 126 6.73 7.79 6.48
N TYR A 127 6.77 9.08 6.80
CA TYR A 127 5.67 9.77 7.46
C TYR A 127 4.85 10.48 6.39
N PHE A 128 3.53 10.34 6.44
CA PHE A 128 2.58 11.08 5.62
C PHE A 128 1.76 11.98 6.54
N LEU A 129 1.66 13.25 6.16
CA LEU A 129 0.83 14.26 6.82
C LEU A 129 -0.21 14.75 5.79
N PRO A 130 -1.39 14.10 5.74
CA PRO A 130 -2.47 14.50 4.85
C PRO A 130 -2.94 15.91 5.15
N ALA A 131 -3.27 16.70 4.13
CA ALA A 131 -3.66 18.10 4.30
C ALA A 131 -4.97 18.30 5.07
N GLU A 132 -5.87 17.31 5.03
CA GLU A 132 -7.22 17.37 5.59
C GLU A 132 -7.41 16.45 6.81
N LYS A 133 -6.30 15.94 7.40
CA LYS A 133 -6.36 15.08 8.59
C LYS A 133 -5.48 15.62 9.71
N ASP A 134 -5.97 15.48 10.94
CA ASP A 134 -5.22 15.85 12.16
C ASP A 134 -4.17 14.80 12.58
N LYS A 135 -4.02 13.72 11.81
CA LYS A 135 -3.14 12.59 12.15
C LYS A 135 -2.23 12.27 10.99
N SER A 136 -0.98 11.98 11.32
CA SER A 136 0.00 11.45 10.39
C SER A 136 -0.09 9.93 10.29
N ASP A 137 0.08 9.40 9.08
CA ASP A 137 0.26 7.98 8.84
C ASP A 137 1.76 7.65 8.76
N THR A 138 2.16 6.50 9.30
CA THR A 138 3.56 6.05 9.25
C THR A 138 3.63 4.69 8.58
N LEU A 139 4.46 4.55 7.55
CA LEU A 139 4.70 3.30 6.85
C LEU A 139 6.17 2.89 6.94
N ILE A 140 6.40 1.59 7.10
CA ILE A 140 7.73 1.00 7.16
C ILE A 140 8.21 0.65 5.74
N ILE A 141 9.41 1.08 5.39
CA ILE A 141 10.08 0.67 4.16
C ILE A 141 10.65 -0.73 4.39
N LYS A 142 9.86 -1.74 4.04
CA LYS A 142 10.24 -3.16 4.14
C LYS A 142 11.32 -3.50 3.11
N GLU A 143 11.20 -2.96 1.90
CA GLU A 143 12.16 -3.14 0.82
C GLU A 143 12.24 -1.88 -0.06
N PHE A 144 13.43 -1.57 -0.57
CA PHE A 144 13.64 -0.49 -1.52
C PHE A 144 14.67 -0.90 -2.58
N LYS A 145 14.36 -0.66 -3.86
CA LYS A 145 15.17 -0.95 -5.04
C LYS A 145 15.44 -2.43 -5.37
N ALA A 146 15.05 -3.37 -4.53
CA ALA A 146 15.03 -4.79 -4.91
C ALA A 146 14.08 -5.00 -6.10
N GLY A 147 14.62 -5.35 -7.26
CA GLY A 147 13.85 -5.49 -8.51
C GLY A 147 13.13 -4.21 -8.95
N GLY A 148 13.62 -3.02 -8.56
CA GLY A 148 13.02 -1.73 -8.93
C GLY A 148 11.72 -1.37 -8.19
N ASN A 149 11.45 -2.03 -7.04
CA ASN A 149 10.22 -1.82 -6.27
C ASN A 149 10.46 -0.99 -5.00
N LEU A 150 9.37 -0.42 -4.49
CA LEU A 150 9.26 0.15 -3.15
C LEU A 150 8.18 -0.65 -2.40
N THR A 151 8.52 -1.24 -1.26
CA THR A 151 7.57 -2.00 -0.44
C THR A 151 7.33 -1.25 0.86
N LEU A 152 6.09 -0.78 1.05
CA LEU A 152 5.64 -0.05 2.24
C LEU A 152 4.72 -0.94 3.07
N ALA A 153 5.04 -1.10 4.34
CA ALA A 153 4.32 -1.96 5.27
C ALA A 153 3.58 -1.15 6.34
N PHE A 154 2.34 -1.53 6.62
CA PHE A 154 1.57 -1.02 7.76
C PHE A 154 1.93 -1.77 9.03
N ASP A 155 2.18 -3.08 8.89
CA ASP A 155 2.61 -3.98 9.95
C ASP A 155 3.51 -5.10 9.36
N SER A 156 3.88 -6.11 10.15
CA SER A 156 4.76 -7.21 9.71
C SER A 156 4.19 -8.03 8.54
N SER A 157 2.87 -8.10 8.41
CA SER A 157 2.10 -8.97 7.53
C SER A 157 1.34 -8.23 6.42
N THR A 158 1.01 -6.95 6.64
CA THR A 158 0.23 -6.12 5.70
C THR A 158 1.13 -5.10 5.00
N TYR A 159 1.23 -5.18 3.68
CA TYR A 159 2.10 -4.29 2.91
C TYR A 159 1.64 -4.07 1.47
N LEU A 160 2.10 -2.96 0.90
CA LEU A 160 1.89 -2.55 -0.48
C LEU A 160 3.24 -2.59 -1.21
N VAL A 161 3.24 -3.17 -2.40
CA VAL A 161 4.41 -3.17 -3.29
C VAL A 161 4.11 -2.24 -4.44
N PHE A 162 5.03 -1.31 -4.66
CA PHE A 162 4.97 -0.35 -5.74
C PHE A 162 6.11 -0.57 -6.72
N GLN A 163 5.83 -0.28 -7.98
CA GLN A 163 6.81 -0.21 -9.05
C GLN A 163 6.94 1.23 -9.51
N GLN A 164 8.16 1.68 -9.80
CA GLN A 164 8.35 3.02 -10.38
C GLN A 164 7.57 3.13 -11.69
N LYS A 165 6.69 4.14 -11.80
CA LYS A 165 6.05 4.48 -13.06
C LYS A 165 7.11 5.10 -13.95
N LYS A 166 7.37 4.51 -15.13
CA LYS A 166 8.20 5.16 -16.14
C LYS A 166 7.50 6.46 -16.52
N THR A 167 8.20 7.58 -16.40
CA THR A 167 7.75 8.85 -16.95
C THR A 167 7.74 8.68 -18.47
N GLU A 168 6.56 8.74 -19.08
CA GLU A 168 6.40 8.86 -20.53
C GLU A 168 6.65 10.31 -20.95
#